data_AF-A0A9D7X5T9-F1
#
_entry.id   AF-A0A9D7X5T9-F1
#
_cell.length_a   1.000
_cell.length_b   1.000
_cell.length_c   1.000
_cell.angle_alpha   90.00
_cell.angle_beta   90.00
_cell.angle_gamma   90.00
#
_symmetry.space_group_name_H-M   'P 1'
#
loop_
_entity.id
_entity.type
_entity.pdbx_description
1 polymer ?
#
loop_
_entity_poly.entity_id
_entity_poly.type
_entity_poly.pdbx_seq_one_letter_code
_entity_poly.pdbx_strand_id
1 'polypeptide(L)'
;MTIVIAKKFDESIVILSDTKITYHENLVPKDRKNLRSDPVLDASLKTIILYPNICVSYSGDPKSACDVIKEFKKLLEESADLKSNFSSKRCARYLYEILIESRADAEFILSIVDKFSSEPELSIFRISRDIDENDLESSSSVWIGALDAFEEFQKLFHEQKAKNNNDRSSFSSAFHSLITQQKIQSVGDFEITVFYEPKLGFHYVSTFWGLQTVGPIENLEANEEITIGTGTTEKGDYWEMCFESQILSNPAVAIYFAKGHFGIFFHPPKVLENEGNGVVIKDVNTRGFLNIILQRYGIPLKGFEVRDDAIYPISFPLVKVSLENHSMSKINNSSDGWV
;
A
#
# COMPACT_ATOMS: atom_id res chain seq x y z
N MET A 1 -8.36 7.53 12.40
CA MET A 1 -8.36 8.19 11.08
C MET A 1 -7.07 7.85 10.37
N THR A 2 -6.97 8.16 9.08
CA THR A 2 -6.02 7.65 8.07
C THR A 2 -5.94 8.73 6.98
N ILE A 3 -5.02 8.63 6.02
CA ILE A 3 -4.92 9.50 4.86
C ILE A 3 -4.77 8.65 3.60
N VAL A 4 -5.65 8.88 2.63
CA VAL A 4 -5.50 8.30 1.29
C VAL A 4 -5.54 9.42 0.27
N ILE A 5 -4.57 9.41 -0.64
CA ILE A 5 -4.44 10.41 -1.71
C ILE A 5 -4.31 9.69 -3.03
N ALA A 6 -5.13 10.06 -4.01
CA ALA A 6 -5.09 9.52 -5.35
C ALA A 6 -4.90 10.64 -6.37
N LYS A 7 -4.04 10.42 -7.36
CA LYS A 7 -3.72 11.40 -8.40
C LYS A 7 -3.50 10.73 -9.76
N LYS A 8 -4.01 11.35 -10.81
CA LYS A 8 -3.78 10.99 -12.21
C LYS A 8 -2.47 11.60 -12.68
N PHE A 9 -1.66 10.81 -13.38
CA PHE A 9 -0.45 11.23 -14.08
C PHE A 9 -0.49 10.65 -15.49
N ASP A 10 -0.72 11.49 -16.49
CA ASP A 10 -0.86 11.08 -17.89
C ASP A 10 -1.80 9.85 -18.03
N GLU A 11 -1.25 8.68 -18.36
CA GLU A 11 -1.96 7.40 -18.54
C GLU A 11 -1.98 6.50 -17.28
N SER A 12 -1.70 7.05 -16.11
CA SER A 12 -1.59 6.31 -14.85
C SER A 12 -2.37 6.95 -13.71
N ILE A 13 -2.74 6.12 -12.74
CA ILE A 13 -3.27 6.55 -11.44
C ILE A 13 -2.32 6.07 -10.37
N VAL A 14 -1.99 6.93 -9.42
CA VAL A 14 -1.21 6.59 -8.23
C VAL A 14 -2.10 6.83 -7.02
N ILE A 15 -2.17 5.83 -6.15
CA ILE A 15 -2.90 5.89 -4.89
C ILE A 15 -1.90 5.59 -3.78
N LEU A 16 -1.78 6.52 -2.83
CA LEU A 16 -0.95 6.41 -1.65
C LEU A 16 -1.86 6.36 -0.43
N SER A 17 -1.66 5.37 0.41
CA SER A 17 -2.44 5.17 1.64
C SER A 17 -1.52 4.82 2.78
N ASP A 18 -1.85 5.31 3.97
CA ASP A 18 -1.21 4.85 5.19
C ASP A 18 -1.89 3.56 5.69
N THR A 19 -1.11 2.74 6.39
CA THR A 19 -1.60 1.59 7.12
C THR A 19 -1.01 1.64 8.52
N LYS A 20 -1.87 1.57 9.53
CA LYS A 20 -1.48 1.54 10.94
C LYS A 20 -1.52 0.11 11.44
N ILE A 21 -0.51 -0.28 12.20
CA ILE A 21 -0.55 -1.51 12.99
C ILE A 21 -0.92 -1.11 14.41
N THR A 22 -2.11 -1.51 14.85
CA THR A 22 -2.65 -1.18 16.17
C THR A 22 -2.73 -2.41 17.07
N TYR A 23 -2.65 -2.15 18.38
CA TYR A 23 -3.02 -3.11 19.41
C TYR A 23 -4.48 -2.88 19.77
N HIS A 24 -5.24 -3.93 20.09
CA HIS A 24 -6.53 -3.71 20.75
C HIS A 24 -6.32 -2.94 22.06
N GLU A 25 -7.16 -1.93 22.28
CA GLU A 25 -7.02 -0.92 23.35
C GLU A 25 -6.92 -1.49 24.78
N ASN A 26 -7.39 -2.71 25.00
CA ASN A 26 -7.37 -3.37 26.31
C ASN A 26 -6.06 -4.14 26.62
N LEU A 27 -5.13 -4.21 25.67
CA LEU A 27 -3.94 -5.07 25.74
C LEU A 27 -2.66 -4.35 25.32
N VAL A 28 -2.59 -3.03 25.47
CA VAL A 28 -1.31 -2.30 25.30
C VAL A 28 -0.30 -2.90 26.27
N PRO A 29 0.76 -3.58 25.80
CA PRO A 29 1.75 -4.13 26.72
C PRO A 29 2.37 -2.96 27.49
N LYS A 30 2.37 -3.05 28.82
CA LYS A 30 3.07 -2.06 29.67
C LYS A 30 4.56 -1.95 29.31
N ASP A 31 5.08 -2.94 28.59
CA ASP A 31 6.44 -3.00 28.10
C ASP A 31 6.43 -3.25 26.58
N ARG A 32 6.74 -2.20 25.79
CA ARG A 32 6.85 -2.28 24.32
C ARG A 32 7.97 -3.22 23.83
N LYS A 33 8.70 -3.88 24.74
CA LYS A 33 9.84 -4.75 24.43
C LYS A 33 9.47 -6.16 23.96
N ASN A 34 8.21 -6.59 24.16
CA ASN A 34 7.74 -7.94 23.79
C ASN A 34 6.73 -7.96 22.63
N LEU A 35 6.97 -7.14 21.60
CA LEU A 35 6.18 -7.06 20.36
C LEU A 35 6.00 -8.43 19.67
N ARG A 36 6.96 -9.34 19.87
CA ARG A 36 7.03 -10.64 19.20
C ARG A 36 5.93 -11.61 19.64
N SER A 37 5.46 -11.54 20.88
CA SER A 37 4.60 -12.59 21.47
C SER A 37 3.10 -12.30 21.46
N ASP A 38 2.64 -11.11 21.06
CA ASP A 38 1.25 -10.69 21.38
C ASP A 38 0.24 -10.93 20.24
N PRO A 39 -0.73 -11.86 20.36
CA PRO A 39 -1.62 -12.31 19.27
C PRO A 39 -2.60 -11.26 18.70
N VAL A 40 -2.46 -9.98 19.06
CA VAL A 40 -3.53 -8.96 18.97
C VAL A 40 -3.12 -7.76 18.11
N LEU A 41 -2.30 -8.01 17.09
CA LEU A 41 -1.92 -7.01 16.10
C LEU A 41 -3.01 -6.92 15.03
N ASP A 42 -3.70 -5.78 14.99
CA ASP A 42 -4.61 -5.43 13.90
C ASP A 42 -3.88 -4.52 12.91
N ALA A 43 -4.08 -4.79 11.63
CA ALA A 43 -3.64 -3.91 10.57
C ALA A 43 -4.69 -3.90 9.49
N SER A 44 -5.08 -2.70 9.06
CA SER A 44 -6.23 -2.51 8.17
C SER A 44 -5.76 -1.96 6.83
N LEU A 45 -5.98 -2.72 5.76
CA LEU A 45 -5.66 -2.28 4.40
C LEU A 45 -6.72 -1.27 3.92
N LYS A 46 -6.28 -0.08 3.53
CA LYS A 46 -7.17 1.03 3.14
C LYS A 46 -7.47 1.11 1.65
N THR A 47 -6.59 0.57 0.81
CA THR A 47 -6.76 0.55 -0.64
C THR A 47 -6.91 -0.88 -1.13
N ILE A 48 -8.11 -1.19 -1.64
CA ILE A 48 -8.54 -2.53 -2.05
C ILE A 48 -8.70 -2.57 -3.57
N ILE A 49 -7.88 -3.39 -4.22
CA ILE A 49 -8.02 -3.66 -5.66
C ILE A 49 -9.12 -4.74 -5.82
N LEU A 50 -10.26 -4.34 -6.38
CA LEU A 50 -11.38 -5.26 -6.64
C LEU A 50 -11.19 -6.01 -7.95
N TYR A 51 -10.73 -5.29 -8.97
CA TYR A 51 -10.46 -5.79 -10.31
C TYR A 51 -9.26 -5.06 -10.90
N PRO A 52 -8.60 -5.58 -11.96
CA PRO A 52 -7.50 -4.87 -12.61
C PRO A 52 -7.82 -3.46 -13.11
N ASN A 53 -9.10 -3.10 -13.24
CA ASN A 53 -9.57 -1.77 -13.64
C ASN A 53 -10.42 -1.06 -12.58
N ILE A 54 -10.56 -1.61 -11.37
CA ILE A 54 -11.36 -1.02 -10.29
C ILE A 54 -10.62 -1.16 -8.96
N CYS A 55 -10.30 -0.01 -8.36
CA CYS A 55 -9.69 0.08 -7.05
C CYS A 55 -10.53 1.01 -6.16
N VAL A 56 -10.80 0.59 -4.93
CA VAL A 56 -11.55 1.37 -3.95
C VAL A 56 -10.67 1.60 -2.75
N SER A 57 -10.52 2.86 -2.35
CA SER A 57 -9.89 3.21 -1.07
C SER A 57 -10.92 3.79 -0.13
N TYR A 58 -10.68 3.66 1.18
CA TYR A 58 -11.59 4.21 2.19
C TYR A 58 -10.86 4.84 3.37
N SER A 59 -11.57 5.75 4.05
CA SER A 59 -11.22 6.32 5.34
C SER A 59 -12.46 6.28 6.23
N GLY A 60 -12.29 5.94 7.50
CA GLY A 60 -13.41 5.75 8.44
C GLY A 60 -13.32 4.42 9.18
N ASP A 61 -14.46 3.94 9.66
CA ASP A 61 -14.56 2.64 10.34
C ASP A 61 -14.33 1.47 9.35
N PRO A 62 -13.32 0.59 9.58
CA PRO A 62 -12.96 -0.48 8.64
C PRO A 62 -14.10 -1.46 8.34
N LYS A 63 -14.89 -1.81 9.36
CA LYS A 63 -15.97 -2.78 9.22
C LYS A 63 -17.06 -2.27 8.30
N SER A 64 -17.62 -1.10 8.59
CA SER A 64 -18.67 -0.49 7.78
C SER A 64 -18.18 -0.16 6.37
N ALA A 65 -16.94 0.30 6.21
CA ALA A 65 -16.35 0.52 4.89
C ALA A 65 -16.22 -0.78 4.08
N CYS A 66 -15.78 -1.88 4.70
CA CYS A 66 -15.70 -3.17 4.04
C CYS A 66 -17.08 -3.71 3.64
N ASP A 67 -18.12 -3.48 4.44
CA ASP A 67 -19.48 -3.90 4.11
C ASP A 67 -20.04 -3.14 2.89
N VAL A 68 -19.79 -1.82 2.80
CA VAL A 68 -20.09 -1.03 1.60
C VAL A 68 -19.36 -1.58 0.37
N ILE A 69 -18.06 -1.87 0.51
CA ILE A 69 -17.24 -2.39 -0.61
C ILE A 69 -17.70 -3.80 -1.04
N LYS A 70 -18.11 -4.65 -0.10
CA LYS A 70 -18.67 -5.98 -0.42
C LYS A 70 -19.95 -5.87 -1.23
N GLU A 71 -20.88 -5.02 -0.80
CA GLU A 71 -22.15 -4.84 -1.51
C GLU A 71 -21.90 -4.23 -2.90
N PHE A 72 -20.98 -3.28 -3.00
CA PHE A 72 -20.57 -2.74 -4.29
C PHE A 72 -19.95 -3.81 -5.20
N LYS A 73 -19.04 -4.66 -4.68
CA LYS A 73 -18.45 -5.77 -5.43
C LYS A 73 -19.50 -6.76 -5.91
N LYS A 74 -20.47 -7.11 -5.05
CA LYS A 74 -21.60 -7.99 -5.40
C LYS A 74 -22.44 -7.37 -6.52
N LEU A 75 -22.74 -6.09 -6.44
CA LEU A 75 -23.48 -5.37 -7.48
C LEU A 75 -22.71 -5.37 -8.82
N LEU A 76 -21.38 -5.18 -8.81
CA LEU A 76 -20.53 -5.31 -10.01
C LEU A 76 -20.62 -6.72 -10.64
N GLU A 77 -20.71 -7.77 -9.81
CA GLU A 77 -20.75 -9.16 -10.25
C GLU A 77 -22.13 -9.57 -10.79
N GLU A 78 -23.20 -9.06 -10.19
CA GLU A 78 -24.59 -9.50 -10.46
C GLU A 78 -25.30 -8.62 -11.50
N SER A 79 -24.93 -7.33 -11.61
CA SER A 79 -25.63 -6.38 -12.48
C SER A 79 -25.37 -6.64 -13.97
N ALA A 80 -26.37 -7.19 -14.65
CA ALA A 80 -26.37 -7.33 -16.11
C ALA A 80 -26.19 -5.98 -16.81
N ASP A 81 -26.74 -4.92 -16.22
CA ASP A 81 -26.70 -3.57 -16.77
C ASP A 81 -25.27 -3.01 -16.78
N LEU A 82 -24.53 -3.15 -15.67
CA LEU A 82 -23.13 -2.75 -15.61
C LEU A 82 -22.22 -3.57 -16.54
N LYS A 83 -22.59 -4.81 -16.83
CA LYS A 83 -21.87 -5.62 -17.82
C LYS A 83 -22.13 -5.15 -19.25
N SER A 84 -23.34 -4.68 -19.54
CA SER A 84 -23.74 -4.22 -20.89
C SER A 84 -23.45 -2.76 -21.19
N ASN A 85 -23.38 -1.91 -20.16
CA ASN A 85 -23.23 -0.47 -20.28
C ASN A 85 -22.40 0.05 -19.10
N PHE A 86 -21.16 -0.42 -19.04
CA PHE A 86 -20.19 -0.01 -18.04
C PHE A 86 -19.86 1.48 -18.21
N SER A 87 -19.87 2.23 -17.10
CA SER A 87 -19.43 3.62 -17.06
C SER A 87 -18.89 3.93 -15.68
N SER A 88 -17.77 4.65 -15.65
CA SER A 88 -17.11 5.12 -14.43
C SER A 88 -18.05 5.92 -13.51
N LYS A 89 -18.79 6.89 -14.08
CA LYS A 89 -19.75 7.74 -13.35
C LYS A 89 -20.90 6.93 -12.76
N ARG A 90 -21.36 5.91 -13.47
CA ARG A 90 -22.42 5.02 -12.98
C ARG A 90 -21.95 4.16 -11.80
N CYS A 91 -20.73 3.64 -11.88
CA CYS A 91 -20.12 2.92 -10.76
C CYS A 91 -19.97 3.82 -9.53
N ALA A 92 -19.57 5.08 -9.72
CA ALA A 92 -19.47 6.06 -8.64
C ALA A 92 -20.83 6.32 -7.97
N ARG A 93 -21.90 6.48 -8.76
CA ARG A 93 -23.28 6.64 -8.24
C ARG A 93 -23.74 5.44 -7.42
N TYR A 94 -23.51 4.21 -7.90
CA TYR A 94 -23.88 3.01 -7.13
C TYR A 94 -23.14 2.93 -5.78
N LEU A 95 -21.83 3.20 -5.77
CA LEU A 95 -21.08 3.21 -4.52
C LEU A 95 -21.57 4.31 -3.56
N TYR A 96 -21.96 5.47 -4.09
CA TYR A 96 -22.60 6.54 -3.32
C TYR A 96 -23.94 6.11 -2.73
N GLU A 97 -24.83 5.52 -3.53
CA GLU A 97 -26.15 5.03 -3.07
C GLU A 97 -25.98 4.02 -1.91
N ILE A 98 -25.09 3.04 -2.06
CA ILE A 98 -24.78 2.05 -1.01
C ILE A 98 -24.25 2.73 0.27
N LEU A 99 -23.38 3.73 0.13
CA LEU A 99 -22.88 4.51 1.27
C LEU A 99 -24.03 5.23 2.01
N ILE A 100 -24.91 5.90 1.27
CA ILE A 100 -26.03 6.64 1.86
C ILE A 100 -27.00 5.68 2.57
N GLU A 101 -27.33 4.55 1.95
CA GLU A 101 -28.25 3.54 2.49
C GLU A 101 -27.69 2.84 3.73
N SER A 102 -26.42 2.44 3.70
CA SER A 102 -25.74 1.78 4.81
C SER A 102 -25.54 2.68 6.04
N ARG A 103 -25.54 4.01 5.83
CA ARG A 103 -25.18 5.01 6.85
C ARG A 103 -23.79 4.79 7.43
N ALA A 104 -22.89 4.17 6.65
CA ALA A 104 -21.51 3.95 7.06
C ALA A 104 -20.82 5.29 7.37
N ASP A 105 -20.00 5.31 8.42
CA ASP A 105 -19.13 6.43 8.74
C ASP A 105 -17.80 6.24 8.01
N ALA A 106 -17.87 6.44 6.69
CA ALA A 106 -16.75 6.27 5.80
C ALA A 106 -16.82 7.22 4.60
N GLU A 107 -15.65 7.53 4.07
CA GLU A 107 -15.45 8.18 2.78
C GLU A 107 -14.67 7.24 1.88
N PHE A 108 -14.84 7.38 0.56
CA PHE A 108 -14.21 6.53 -0.42
C PHE A 108 -13.55 7.32 -1.53
N ILE A 109 -12.49 6.73 -2.08
CA ILE A 109 -11.96 7.07 -3.39
C ILE A 109 -12.23 5.89 -4.31
N LEU A 110 -13.03 6.10 -5.36
CA LEU A 110 -13.19 5.12 -6.44
C LEU A 110 -12.25 5.50 -7.58
N SER A 111 -11.28 4.64 -7.85
CA SER A 111 -10.42 4.74 -9.03
C SER A 111 -10.81 3.65 -10.01
N ILE A 112 -11.20 4.05 -11.22
CA ILE A 112 -11.78 3.17 -12.22
C ILE A 112 -11.20 3.49 -13.58
N VAL A 113 -10.98 2.45 -14.38
CA VAL A 113 -10.62 2.60 -15.78
C VAL A 113 -11.69 1.97 -16.64
N ASP A 114 -12.37 2.81 -17.42
CA ASP A 114 -13.31 2.36 -18.43
C ASP A 114 -12.51 1.85 -19.63
N LYS A 115 -12.55 0.54 -19.87
CA LYS A 115 -11.84 -0.12 -20.98
C LYS A 115 -12.75 -0.36 -22.18
N PHE A 116 -14.04 -0.02 -22.09
CA PHE A 116 -15.00 -0.25 -23.16
C PHE A 116 -15.08 0.92 -24.16
N SER A 117 -14.53 2.08 -23.79
CA SER A 117 -14.31 3.20 -24.69
C SER A 117 -13.13 2.95 -25.64
N SER A 118 -13.13 3.62 -26.79
CA SER A 118 -12.02 3.56 -27.77
C SER A 118 -10.71 4.10 -27.21
N GLU A 119 -10.79 5.01 -26.23
CA GLU A 119 -9.66 5.51 -25.45
C GLU A 119 -9.97 5.24 -23.97
N PRO A 120 -9.15 4.45 -23.26
CA PRO A 120 -9.42 4.11 -21.87
C PRO A 120 -9.56 5.38 -21.02
N GLU A 121 -10.70 5.54 -20.37
CA GLU A 121 -10.94 6.70 -19.51
C GLU A 121 -10.51 6.38 -18.08
N LEU A 122 -9.52 7.12 -17.58
CA LEU A 122 -9.07 7.02 -16.20
C LEU A 122 -9.89 7.99 -15.37
N SER A 123 -10.70 7.48 -14.44
CA SER A 123 -11.56 8.29 -13.58
C SER A 123 -11.24 8.05 -12.11
N ILE A 124 -11.12 9.13 -11.33
CA ILE A 124 -11.04 9.09 -9.87
C ILE A 124 -12.19 9.92 -9.30
N PHE A 125 -12.94 9.37 -8.34
CA PHE A 125 -14.06 10.03 -7.67
C PHE A 125 -13.84 10.03 -6.15
N ARG A 126 -14.12 11.16 -5.48
CA ARG A 126 -14.33 11.19 -4.03
C ARG A 126 -15.82 10.93 -3.78
N ILE A 127 -16.13 10.02 -2.87
CA ILE A 127 -17.48 9.60 -2.54
C ILE A 127 -17.63 9.68 -1.03
N SER A 128 -18.50 10.57 -0.56
CA SER A 128 -18.70 10.83 0.85
C SER A 128 -20.07 11.45 1.07
N ARG A 129 -20.59 11.38 2.31
CA ARG A 129 -21.96 11.81 2.63
C ARG A 129 -22.15 13.33 2.61
N ASP A 130 -21.06 14.09 2.56
CA ASP A 130 -21.02 15.56 2.43
C ASP A 130 -21.05 16.03 0.97
N ILE A 131 -21.01 15.12 -0.01
CA ILE A 131 -21.10 15.42 -1.44
C ILE A 131 -22.53 15.12 -1.95
N ASP A 132 -23.08 16.00 -2.78
CA ASP A 132 -24.34 15.74 -3.50
C ASP A 132 -24.09 14.75 -4.66
N GLU A 133 -25.02 13.83 -4.90
CA GLU A 133 -24.91 12.86 -6.00
C GLU A 133 -24.66 13.54 -7.37
N ASN A 134 -25.23 14.73 -7.57
CA ASN A 134 -25.07 15.50 -8.81
C ASN A 134 -23.67 16.11 -8.97
N ASP A 135 -22.92 16.24 -7.87
CA ASP A 135 -21.55 16.78 -7.83
C ASP A 135 -20.49 15.67 -7.93
N LEU A 136 -20.89 14.41 -8.15
CA LEU A 136 -19.98 13.28 -8.39
C LEU A 136 -19.29 13.40 -9.76
N GLU A 137 -18.20 14.15 -9.77
CA GLU A 137 -17.36 14.40 -10.94
C GLU A 137 -15.97 13.81 -10.80
N SER A 138 -15.40 13.37 -11.93
CA SER A 138 -14.05 12.83 -11.90
C SER A 138 -13.02 13.94 -11.74
N SER A 139 -12.08 13.74 -10.83
CA SER A 139 -11.01 14.70 -10.54
C SER A 139 -9.64 14.16 -10.92
N SER A 140 -8.68 15.05 -11.19
CA SER A 140 -7.28 14.69 -11.45
C SER A 140 -6.51 14.34 -10.17
N SER A 141 -7.01 14.78 -9.01
CA SER A 141 -6.47 14.49 -7.69
C SER A 141 -7.58 14.55 -6.66
N VAL A 142 -7.60 13.60 -5.72
CA VAL A 142 -8.53 13.57 -4.58
C VAL A 142 -7.82 13.05 -3.34
N TRP A 143 -8.38 13.36 -2.18
CA TRP A 143 -7.95 12.80 -0.91
C TRP A 143 -9.17 12.55 -0.02
N ILE A 144 -9.01 11.66 0.96
CA ILE A 144 -9.98 11.37 2.02
C ILE A 144 -9.24 11.17 3.34
N GLY A 145 -9.92 11.40 4.46
CA GLY A 145 -9.37 11.19 5.80
C GLY A 145 -8.93 12.45 6.52
N ALA A 146 -7.76 12.43 7.16
CA ALA A 146 -7.36 13.48 8.10
C ALA A 146 -6.88 14.76 7.38
N LEU A 147 -7.54 15.90 7.63
CA LEU A 147 -7.23 17.18 6.98
C LEU A 147 -5.82 17.68 7.32
N ASP A 148 -5.41 17.57 8.58
CA ASP A 148 -4.08 17.95 9.04
C ASP A 148 -2.97 17.16 8.33
N ALA A 149 -3.19 15.86 8.10
CA ALA A 149 -2.30 15.01 7.31
C ALA A 149 -2.22 15.45 5.85
N PHE A 150 -3.35 15.81 5.24
CA PHE A 150 -3.36 16.32 3.87
C PHE A 150 -2.65 17.68 3.75
N GLU A 151 -2.83 18.59 4.71
CA GLU A 151 -2.15 19.90 4.72
C GLU A 151 -0.62 19.75 4.81
N GLU A 152 -0.11 18.88 5.71
CA GLU A 152 1.33 18.61 5.79
C GLU A 152 1.83 17.89 4.53
N PHE A 153 1.05 16.97 3.96
CA PHE A 153 1.38 16.37 2.66
C PHE A 153 1.53 17.42 1.56
N GLN A 154 0.60 18.36 1.43
CA GLN A 154 0.66 19.42 0.41
C GLN A 154 1.93 20.26 0.56
N LYS A 155 2.27 20.63 1.79
CA LYS A 155 3.51 21.35 2.08
C LYS A 155 4.75 20.56 1.65
N LEU A 156 4.86 19.29 2.07
CA LEU A 156 5.96 18.41 1.70
C LEU A 156 6.03 18.22 0.17
N PHE A 157 4.89 18.08 -0.49
CA PHE A 157 4.81 17.93 -1.94
C PHE A 157 5.35 19.14 -2.69
N HIS A 158 4.97 20.36 -2.28
CA HIS A 158 5.51 21.58 -2.86
C HIS A 158 7.01 21.74 -2.60
N GLU A 159 7.50 21.38 -1.41
CA GLU A 159 8.93 21.39 -1.09
C GLU A 159 9.73 20.39 -1.95
N GLN A 160 9.20 19.18 -2.16
CA GLN A 160 9.84 18.16 -3.00
C GLN A 160 9.81 18.55 -4.49
N LYS A 161 8.67 19.07 -4.96
CA LYS A 161 8.52 19.54 -6.35
C LYS A 161 9.43 20.72 -6.68
N ALA A 162 9.76 21.57 -5.71
CA ALA A 162 10.75 22.62 -5.90
C ALA A 162 12.19 22.07 -6.06
N LYS A 163 12.47 20.87 -5.56
CA LYS A 163 13.77 20.20 -5.66
C LYS A 163 13.86 19.24 -6.86
N ASN A 164 12.73 18.66 -7.26
CA ASN A 164 12.64 17.63 -8.28
C ASN A 164 11.57 18.01 -9.32
N ASN A 165 11.95 18.04 -10.60
CA ASN A 165 11.03 18.36 -11.70
C ASN A 165 10.05 17.22 -12.04
N ASN A 166 10.19 16.04 -11.44
CA ASN A 166 9.29 14.92 -11.65
C ASN A 166 8.12 14.95 -10.63
N ASP A 167 6.92 15.24 -11.12
CA ASP A 167 5.70 15.36 -10.30
C ASP A 167 5.35 14.05 -9.57
N ARG A 168 5.49 12.89 -10.24
CA ARG A 168 5.17 11.57 -9.68
C ARG A 168 6.16 11.15 -8.59
N SER A 169 7.45 11.40 -8.81
CA SER A 169 8.48 11.17 -7.80
C SER A 169 8.26 12.08 -6.59
N SER A 170 8.02 13.37 -6.82
CA SER A 170 7.72 14.33 -5.74
C SER A 170 6.48 13.93 -4.94
N PHE A 171 5.44 13.42 -5.60
CA PHE A 171 4.20 12.95 -4.97
C PHE A 171 4.46 11.78 -4.01
N SER A 172 5.21 10.77 -4.49
CA SER A 172 5.56 9.59 -3.70
C SER A 172 6.50 9.95 -2.54
N SER A 173 7.56 10.73 -2.81
CA SER A 173 8.51 11.17 -1.78
C SER A 173 7.89 12.05 -0.70
N ALA A 174 6.89 12.88 -1.05
CA ALA A 174 6.18 13.70 -0.08
C ALA A 174 5.31 12.87 0.87
N PHE A 175 4.59 11.88 0.34
CA PHE A 175 3.82 10.97 1.18
C PHE A 175 4.73 10.12 2.08
N HIS A 176 5.82 9.60 1.52
CA HIS A 176 6.83 8.90 2.31
C HIS A 176 7.40 9.78 3.44
N SER A 177 7.67 11.05 3.14
CA SER A 177 8.12 12.02 4.14
C SER A 177 7.07 12.27 5.23
N LEU A 178 5.77 12.27 4.87
CA LEU A 178 4.68 12.39 5.84
C LEU A 178 4.69 11.21 6.82
N ILE A 179 4.78 9.97 6.31
CA ILE A 179 4.82 8.76 7.13
C ILE A 179 6.05 8.75 8.04
N THR A 180 7.23 8.99 7.49
CA THR A 180 8.51 8.88 8.23
C THR A 180 8.70 9.95 9.29
N GLN A 181 8.11 11.15 9.12
CA GLN A 181 8.21 12.20 10.14
C GLN A 181 7.34 11.93 11.36
N GLN A 182 6.31 11.08 11.26
CA GLN A 182 5.41 10.67 12.35
C GLN A 182 4.89 11.83 13.22
N LYS A 183 4.72 13.02 12.63
CA LYS A 183 4.28 14.22 13.36
C LYS A 183 2.78 14.20 13.67
N ILE A 184 2.01 13.45 12.89
CA ILE A 184 0.55 13.49 12.91
C ILE A 184 0.03 12.13 13.38
N GLN A 185 -0.60 12.10 14.56
CA GLN A 185 -1.03 10.86 15.22
C GLN A 185 -2.07 10.05 14.43
N SER A 186 -2.86 10.74 13.60
CA SER A 186 -3.87 10.14 12.73
C SER A 186 -3.27 9.41 11.52
N VAL A 187 -2.00 9.63 11.20
CA VAL A 187 -1.31 8.94 10.11
C VAL A 187 -0.72 7.62 10.64
N GLY A 188 -0.90 6.56 9.87
CA GLY A 188 -0.34 5.24 10.09
C GLY A 188 1.16 5.19 9.82
N ASP A 189 1.76 4.06 10.18
CA ASP A 189 3.21 3.92 10.22
C ASP A 189 3.81 3.43 8.90
N PHE A 190 2.97 2.92 7.98
CA PHE A 190 3.40 2.22 6.77
C PHE A 190 2.70 2.77 5.54
N GLU A 191 3.44 2.83 4.43
CA GLU A 191 2.93 3.27 3.14
C GLU A 191 2.50 2.06 2.30
N ILE A 192 1.26 2.07 1.83
CA ILE A 192 0.76 1.18 0.78
C ILE A 192 0.53 2.02 -0.48
N THR A 193 1.18 1.58 -1.55
CA THR A 193 1.14 2.24 -2.84
C THR A 193 0.49 1.33 -3.87
N VAL A 194 -0.49 1.87 -4.58
CA VAL A 194 -1.16 1.22 -5.70
C VAL A 194 -0.97 2.06 -6.95
N PHE A 195 -0.58 1.38 -8.03
CA PHE A 195 -0.45 1.98 -9.35
C PHE A 195 -1.41 1.33 -10.33
N TYR A 196 -2.04 2.16 -11.16
CA TYR A 196 -2.60 1.71 -12.43
C TYR A 196 -1.57 1.91 -13.54
N GLU A 197 -1.28 0.85 -14.28
CA GLU A 197 -0.56 0.91 -15.54
C GLU A 197 -1.39 0.29 -16.66
N PRO A 198 -1.44 0.89 -17.87
CA PRO A 198 -2.32 0.42 -18.95
C PRO A 198 -2.21 -1.08 -19.27
N LYS A 199 -0.99 -1.64 -19.15
CA LYS A 199 -0.71 -3.06 -19.47
C LYS A 199 -0.97 -4.02 -18.31
N LEU A 200 -0.91 -3.55 -17.06
CA LEU A 200 -1.01 -4.40 -15.87
C LEU A 200 -2.35 -4.24 -15.14
N GLY A 201 -3.00 -3.09 -15.29
CA GLY A 201 -4.08 -2.68 -14.41
C GLY A 201 -3.59 -2.16 -13.07
N PHE A 202 -4.52 -2.04 -12.12
CA PHE A 202 -4.21 -1.73 -10.73
C PHE A 202 -3.40 -2.87 -10.09
N HIS A 203 -2.30 -2.53 -9.46
CA HIS A 203 -1.46 -3.43 -8.69
C HIS A 203 -0.82 -2.70 -7.50
N TYR A 204 -0.57 -3.44 -6.42
CA TYR A 204 0.27 -2.97 -5.32
C TYR A 204 1.72 -2.87 -5.77
N VAL A 205 2.49 -1.95 -5.18
CA VAL A 205 3.92 -1.81 -5.43
C VAL A 205 4.76 -2.30 -4.27
N SER A 206 5.71 -3.18 -4.58
CA SER A 206 6.74 -3.61 -3.65
C SER A 206 7.71 -2.49 -3.31
N THR A 207 7.98 -2.31 -2.03
CA THR A 207 8.89 -1.30 -1.49
C THR A 207 9.80 -1.91 -0.44
N PHE A 208 10.93 -1.25 -0.19
CA PHE A 208 11.81 -1.59 0.92
C PHE A 208 12.14 -0.31 1.67
N TRP A 209 11.97 -0.36 2.98
CA TRP A 209 12.32 0.74 3.87
C TRP A 209 13.11 0.21 5.05
N GLY A 210 14.13 0.96 5.47
CA GLY A 210 14.92 0.60 6.62
C GLY A 210 15.42 1.84 7.34
N LEU A 211 15.24 1.87 8.65
CA LEU A 211 15.97 2.78 9.51
C LEU A 211 17.06 1.97 10.22
N GLN A 212 18.31 2.33 9.96
CA GLN A 212 19.45 1.79 10.67
C GLN A 212 20.00 2.89 11.58
N THR A 213 19.78 2.75 12.88
CA THR A 213 20.46 3.55 13.88
C THR A 213 21.85 2.96 14.12
N VAL A 214 22.82 3.84 14.32
CA VAL A 214 24.16 3.44 14.72
C VAL A 214 24.11 3.05 16.19
N GLY A 215 24.60 1.86 16.55
CA GLY A 215 24.76 1.48 17.96
C GLY A 215 25.66 2.48 18.69
N PRO A 216 25.41 2.81 19.97
CA PRO A 216 26.26 3.73 20.71
C PRO A 216 27.68 3.16 20.78
N ILE A 217 28.66 4.02 20.49
CA ILE A 217 30.07 3.72 20.68
C ILE A 217 30.39 4.05 22.13
N GLU A 218 30.20 3.08 23.02
CA GLU A 218 30.56 3.21 24.43
C GLU A 218 32.02 2.80 24.58
N ASN A 219 32.93 3.79 24.49
CA ASN A 219 34.39 3.70 24.64
C ASN A 219 35.13 3.22 23.38
N LEU A 220 35.93 4.12 22.82
CA LEU A 220 36.83 3.84 21.70
C LEU A 220 38.25 4.16 22.18
N GLU A 221 39.08 3.13 22.39
CA GLU A 221 40.49 3.34 22.71
C GLU A 221 41.28 3.66 21.44
N ALA A 222 42.35 4.45 21.60
CA ALA A 222 43.17 4.87 20.46
C ALA A 222 43.87 3.65 19.82
N ASN A 223 43.72 3.49 18.50
CA ASN A 223 44.24 2.39 17.67
C ASN A 223 43.50 1.04 17.78
N GLU A 224 42.26 1.02 18.28
CA GLU A 224 41.40 -0.17 18.16
C GLU A 224 40.46 -0.07 16.95
N GLU A 225 40.44 -1.12 16.13
CA GLU A 225 39.38 -1.33 15.14
C GLU A 225 38.14 -1.87 15.86
N ILE A 226 37.09 -1.07 15.95
CA ILE A 226 35.80 -1.53 16.46
C ILE A 226 34.86 -1.83 15.30
N THR A 227 34.10 -2.92 15.43
CA THR A 227 32.91 -3.12 14.59
C THR A 227 31.78 -2.31 15.19
N ILE A 228 31.34 -1.27 14.47
CA ILE A 228 30.15 -0.52 14.85
C ILE A 228 28.96 -1.48 14.73
N GLY A 229 28.38 -1.84 15.88
CA GLY A 229 27.17 -2.68 15.89
C GLY A 229 26.00 -1.96 15.22
N THR A 230 25.22 -2.68 14.43
CA THR A 230 23.92 -2.18 13.95
C THR A 230 22.99 -1.96 15.14
N GLY A 231 22.15 -0.94 15.09
CA GLY A 231 21.16 -0.68 16.11
C GLY A 231 20.19 -1.84 16.36
N THR A 232 19.44 -1.70 17.45
CA THR A 232 18.46 -2.68 17.92
C THR A 232 17.05 -2.15 17.66
N THR A 233 16.05 -3.03 17.55
CA THR A 233 14.64 -2.60 17.44
C THR A 233 14.20 -1.75 18.63
N GLU A 234 14.78 -1.95 19.81
CA GLU A 234 14.56 -1.09 20.98
C GLU A 234 15.05 0.35 20.78
N LYS A 235 16.03 0.56 19.90
CA LYS A 235 16.58 1.87 19.52
C LYS A 235 15.95 2.43 18.24
N GLY A 236 14.93 1.77 17.71
CA GLY A 236 14.22 2.20 16.50
C GLY A 236 14.73 1.57 15.21
N ASP A 237 15.60 0.55 15.25
CA ASP A 237 15.99 -0.15 14.02
C ASP A 237 14.88 -1.06 13.51
N TYR A 238 14.47 -0.82 12.28
CA TYR A 238 13.54 -1.69 11.58
C TYR A 238 13.89 -1.76 10.11
N TRP A 239 13.59 -2.92 9.52
CA TRP A 239 13.54 -3.13 8.09
C TRP A 239 12.14 -3.63 7.76
N GLU A 240 11.53 -2.96 6.82
CA GLU A 240 10.20 -3.21 6.29
C GLU A 240 10.33 -3.57 4.82
N MET A 241 9.72 -4.70 4.45
CA MET A 241 9.67 -5.18 3.08
C MET A 241 8.21 -5.33 2.69
N CYS A 242 7.78 -4.59 1.69
CA CYS A 242 6.48 -4.74 1.07
C CYS A 242 6.61 -5.61 -0.18
N PHE A 243 5.80 -6.66 -0.25
CA PHE A 243 5.74 -7.62 -1.35
C PHE A 243 4.39 -7.53 -2.05
N GLU A 244 4.39 -7.67 -3.37
CA GLU A 244 3.18 -7.66 -4.20
C GLU A 244 2.92 -9.03 -4.84
N SER A 245 1.65 -9.32 -5.13
CA SER A 245 1.27 -10.51 -5.90
C SER A 245 1.88 -10.51 -7.30
N GLN A 246 2.37 -11.67 -7.73
CA GLN A 246 2.80 -11.87 -9.12
C GLN A 246 1.60 -12.13 -10.05
N ILE A 247 0.41 -12.38 -9.50
CA ILE A 247 -0.81 -12.69 -10.25
C ILE A 247 -1.72 -11.46 -10.20
N LEU A 248 -1.77 -10.70 -11.29
CA LEU A 248 -2.57 -9.46 -11.37
C LEU A 248 -4.08 -9.69 -11.18
N SER A 249 -4.60 -10.84 -11.60
CA SER A 249 -6.00 -11.24 -11.38
C SER A 249 -6.29 -11.67 -9.94
N ASN A 250 -5.24 -11.82 -9.12
CA ASN A 250 -5.33 -12.16 -7.70
C ASN A 250 -4.43 -11.21 -6.90
N PRO A 251 -4.79 -9.91 -6.83
CA PRO A 251 -3.97 -8.90 -6.19
C PRO A 251 -3.80 -9.23 -4.71
N ALA A 252 -2.62 -8.99 -4.17
CA ALA A 252 -2.32 -9.15 -2.75
C ALA A 252 -1.08 -8.34 -2.41
N VAL A 253 -0.96 -7.96 -1.15
CA VAL A 253 0.19 -7.22 -0.62
C VAL A 253 0.58 -7.80 0.73
N ALA A 254 1.87 -7.84 1.02
CA ALA A 254 2.38 -8.32 2.29
C ALA A 254 3.46 -7.39 2.83
N ILE A 255 3.38 -7.02 4.10
CA ILE A 255 4.42 -6.23 4.78
C ILE A 255 5.15 -7.17 5.73
N TYR A 256 6.47 -7.19 5.69
CA TYR A 256 7.27 -8.03 6.57
C TYR A 256 8.34 -7.21 7.30
N PHE A 257 8.46 -7.47 8.60
CA PHE A 257 9.32 -6.77 9.54
C PHE A 257 10.51 -7.65 9.90
N ALA A 258 11.66 -7.43 9.24
CA ALA A 258 12.78 -8.37 9.31
C ALA A 258 13.35 -8.54 10.72
N LYS A 259 13.54 -7.43 11.44
CA LYS A 259 14.01 -7.44 12.84
C LYS A 259 12.94 -7.97 13.80
N GLY A 260 11.66 -7.87 13.42
CA GLY A 260 10.52 -8.36 14.18
C GLY A 260 10.26 -9.87 14.01
N HIS A 261 10.70 -10.47 12.90
CA HIS A 261 10.39 -11.84 12.49
C HIS A 261 8.88 -12.12 12.36
N PHE A 262 8.14 -11.13 11.88
CA PHE A 262 6.72 -11.27 11.57
C PHE A 262 6.37 -10.48 10.32
N GLY A 263 5.25 -10.83 9.71
CA GLY A 263 4.67 -10.06 8.63
C GLY A 263 3.15 -10.13 8.65
N ILE A 264 2.55 -9.27 7.84
CA ILE A 264 1.11 -9.14 7.69
C ILE A 264 0.78 -9.33 6.22
N PHE A 265 -0.12 -10.26 5.94
CA PHE A 265 -0.56 -10.58 4.60
C PHE A 265 -1.97 -10.06 4.36
N PHE A 266 -2.14 -9.28 3.29
CA PHE A 266 -3.41 -8.73 2.87
C PHE A 266 -3.81 -9.31 1.51
N HIS A 267 -4.93 -10.03 1.50
CA HIS A 267 -5.55 -10.56 0.29
C HIS A 267 -6.96 -9.97 0.16
N PRO A 268 -7.27 -9.11 -0.82
CA PRO A 268 -8.52 -8.33 -0.90
C PRO A 268 -9.81 -9.12 -0.60
N PRO A 269 -10.06 -10.32 -1.15
CA PRO A 269 -11.23 -11.12 -0.78
C PRO A 269 -11.27 -11.44 0.73
N LYS A 270 -10.13 -11.84 1.31
CA LYS A 270 -10.01 -12.15 2.74
C LYS A 270 -10.05 -10.91 3.62
N VAL A 271 -9.49 -9.80 3.15
CA VAL A 271 -9.55 -8.49 3.81
C VAL A 271 -11.01 -8.06 3.95
N LEU A 272 -11.82 -8.19 2.89
CA LEU A 272 -13.24 -7.91 2.98
C LEU A 272 -13.93 -8.84 3.99
N GLU A 273 -13.72 -10.15 3.91
CA GLU A 273 -14.27 -11.12 4.87
C GLU A 273 -13.88 -10.81 6.33
N ASN A 274 -12.68 -10.29 6.55
CA ASN A 274 -12.08 -10.02 7.86
C ASN A 274 -12.12 -8.54 8.25
N GLU A 275 -13.12 -7.79 7.80
CA GLU A 275 -13.38 -6.39 8.22
C GLU A 275 -12.18 -5.45 8.00
N GLY A 276 -11.39 -5.69 6.96
CA GLY A 276 -10.21 -4.91 6.60
C GLY A 276 -8.90 -5.46 7.14
N ASN A 277 -8.95 -6.46 8.04
CA ASN A 277 -7.78 -6.91 8.78
C ASN A 277 -6.92 -7.91 8.00
N GLY A 278 -5.60 -7.68 8.03
CA GLY A 278 -4.59 -8.58 7.49
C GLY A 278 -4.36 -9.83 8.34
N VAL A 279 -3.74 -10.84 7.74
CA VAL A 279 -3.34 -12.07 8.43
C VAL A 279 -1.91 -11.91 8.95
N VAL A 280 -1.76 -11.95 10.27
CA VAL A 280 -0.45 -11.88 10.93
C VAL A 280 0.21 -13.25 10.94
N ILE A 281 1.47 -13.32 10.49
CA ILE A 281 2.31 -14.52 10.48
C ILE A 281 3.59 -14.18 11.26
N LYS A 282 3.88 -14.95 12.30
CA LYS A 282 4.97 -14.68 13.26
C LYS A 282 6.02 -15.78 13.27
N ASP A 283 7.14 -15.47 13.92
CA ASP A 283 8.25 -16.39 14.19
C ASP A 283 8.83 -17.00 12.91
N VAL A 284 8.93 -16.18 11.87
CA VAL A 284 9.40 -16.59 10.54
C VAL A 284 10.41 -15.58 10.01
N ASN A 285 11.37 -16.09 9.23
CA ASN A 285 12.19 -15.23 8.38
C ASN A 285 11.42 -14.86 7.09
N THR A 286 12.00 -13.99 6.26
CA THR A 286 11.38 -13.50 5.00
C THR A 286 10.92 -14.67 4.11
N ARG A 287 11.80 -15.64 3.85
CA ARG A 287 11.45 -16.81 3.01
C ARG A 287 10.38 -17.70 3.63
N GLY A 288 10.40 -17.90 4.95
CA GLY A 288 9.39 -18.65 5.68
C GLY A 288 8.02 -17.99 5.58
N PHE A 289 7.98 -16.67 5.72
CA PHE A 289 6.78 -15.85 5.53
C PHE A 289 6.20 -16.01 4.11
N LEU A 290 7.03 -15.81 3.08
CA LEU A 290 6.61 -15.98 1.67
C LEU A 290 6.15 -17.41 1.37
N ASN A 291 6.82 -18.42 1.93
CA ASN A 291 6.46 -19.82 1.74
C ASN A 291 5.13 -20.17 2.40
N ILE A 292 4.85 -19.66 3.60
CA ILE A 292 3.55 -19.85 4.25
C ILE A 292 2.44 -19.24 3.41
N ILE A 293 2.65 -18.03 2.86
CA ILE A 293 1.65 -17.37 2.00
C ILE A 293 1.39 -18.21 0.76
N LEU A 294 2.45 -18.66 0.08
CA LEU A 294 2.34 -19.51 -1.10
C LEU A 294 1.61 -20.82 -0.79
N GLN A 295 1.97 -21.51 0.29
CA GLN A 295 1.39 -22.81 0.64
C GLN A 295 -0.07 -22.71 1.11
N ARG A 296 -0.42 -21.68 1.91
CA ARG A 296 -1.76 -21.52 2.48
C ARG A 296 -2.75 -20.88 1.52
N TYR A 297 -2.29 -19.92 0.69
CA TYR A 297 -3.17 -19.12 -0.15
C TYR A 297 -2.94 -19.33 -1.65
N GLY A 298 -1.88 -20.04 -2.05
CA GLY A 298 -1.55 -20.23 -3.47
C GLY A 298 -1.12 -18.94 -4.17
N ILE A 299 -0.69 -17.94 -3.41
CA ILE A 299 -0.35 -16.60 -3.94
C ILE A 299 1.17 -16.45 -3.98
N PRO A 300 1.78 -16.44 -5.17
CA PRO A 300 3.19 -16.12 -5.32
C PRO A 300 3.39 -14.61 -5.19
N LEU A 301 4.42 -14.21 -4.45
CA LEU A 301 4.74 -12.82 -4.17
C LEU A 301 6.12 -12.45 -4.72
N LYS A 302 6.34 -11.17 -5.05
CA LYS A 302 7.63 -10.61 -5.43
C LYS A 302 7.88 -9.29 -4.68
N GLY A 303 9.15 -8.90 -4.59
CA GLY A 303 9.58 -7.67 -3.94
C GLY A 303 11.06 -7.68 -3.67
N PHE A 304 11.46 -7.20 -2.49
CA PHE A 304 12.86 -7.12 -2.09
C PHE A 304 13.11 -7.91 -0.79
N GLU A 305 14.26 -8.55 -0.69
CA GLU A 305 14.75 -9.21 0.52
C GLU A 305 16.11 -8.63 0.91
N VAL A 306 16.29 -8.33 2.21
CA VAL A 306 17.62 -7.99 2.74
C VAL A 306 18.36 -9.26 3.15
N ARG A 307 19.57 -9.44 2.62
CA ARG A 307 20.52 -10.48 3.04
C ARG A 307 21.89 -9.84 3.20
N ASP A 308 22.58 -10.11 4.31
CA ASP A 308 23.93 -9.62 4.56
C ASP A 308 24.08 -8.10 4.32
N ASP A 309 23.12 -7.32 4.83
CA ASP A 309 23.01 -5.86 4.66
C ASP A 309 22.87 -5.36 3.21
N ALA A 310 22.61 -6.26 2.25
CA ALA A 310 22.33 -5.93 0.85
C ALA A 310 20.88 -6.26 0.47
N ILE A 311 20.30 -5.44 -0.41
CA ILE A 311 18.92 -5.57 -0.89
C ILE A 311 18.93 -6.35 -2.21
N TYR A 312 18.14 -7.42 -2.28
CA TYR A 312 18.02 -8.26 -3.46
C TYR A 312 16.58 -8.35 -3.93
N PRO A 313 16.31 -8.25 -5.24
CA PRO A 313 14.99 -8.57 -5.77
C PRO A 313 14.71 -10.07 -5.55
N ILE A 314 13.47 -10.38 -5.17
CA ILE A 314 12.99 -11.75 -4.96
C ILE A 314 11.64 -11.95 -5.64
N SER A 315 11.47 -13.11 -6.27
CA SER A 315 10.20 -13.66 -6.72
C SER A 315 10.05 -15.04 -6.08
N PHE A 316 8.91 -15.30 -5.44
CA PHE A 316 8.63 -16.53 -4.71
C PHE A 316 7.31 -17.19 -5.17
N PRO A 317 7.32 -18.46 -5.62
CA PRO A 317 8.49 -19.33 -5.75
C PRO A 317 9.45 -18.80 -6.82
N LEU A 318 10.72 -19.18 -6.74
CA LEU A 318 11.72 -18.81 -7.75
C LEU A 318 11.29 -19.36 -9.11
N VAL A 319 10.71 -18.50 -9.95
CA VAL A 319 10.50 -18.83 -11.36
C VAL A 319 11.88 -18.77 -12.00
N LYS A 320 12.43 -19.94 -12.39
CA LYS A 320 13.59 -19.97 -13.27
C LYS A 320 13.17 -19.36 -14.60
N VAL A 321 13.50 -18.08 -14.81
CA VAL A 321 13.48 -17.51 -16.15
C VAL A 321 14.60 -18.19 -16.92
N SER A 322 14.25 -19.14 -17.78
CA SER A 322 15.20 -19.67 -18.77
C SER A 322 15.58 -18.53 -19.70
N LEU A 323 16.78 -17.98 -19.50
CA LEU A 323 17.40 -17.06 -20.45
C LEU A 323 17.76 -17.85 -21.71
N GLU A 324 16.78 -18.11 -22.58
CA GLU A 324 17.07 -18.55 -23.94
C GLU A 324 17.55 -17.34 -24.76
N ASN A 325 18.88 -17.24 -24.85
CA ASN A 325 19.66 -16.62 -25.92
C ASN A 325 18.90 -15.61 -26.80
N HIS A 326 18.75 -14.37 -26.33
CA HIS A 326 18.69 -13.23 -27.23
C HIS A 326 19.93 -12.39 -27.00
N SER A 327 20.73 -12.30 -28.06
CA SER A 327 22.01 -11.60 -28.13
C SER A 327 21.93 -10.20 -27.53
N MET A 328 22.73 -9.96 -26.48
CA MET A 328 22.98 -8.63 -25.96
C MET A 328 23.68 -7.78 -27.02
N SER A 329 22.93 -6.88 -27.68
CA SER A 329 23.51 -5.68 -28.26
C SER A 329 23.86 -4.73 -27.11
N LYS A 330 25.14 -4.37 -27.00
CA LYS A 330 25.67 -3.41 -26.03
C LYS A 330 24.85 -2.12 -26.05
N ILE A 331 24.17 -1.83 -24.93
CA ILE A 331 23.62 -0.50 -24.66
C ILE A 331 24.68 0.25 -23.84
N ASN A 332 25.13 1.37 -24.39
CA ASN A 332 26.08 2.27 -23.75
C ASN A 332 25.47 2.89 -22.49
N ASN A 333 26.30 2.98 -21.45
CA ASN A 333 26.02 3.68 -20.21
C ASN A 333 25.59 5.13 -20.46
N SER A 334 24.35 5.47 -20.13
CA SER A 334 23.99 6.80 -19.65
C SER A 334 23.54 6.66 -18.22
N SER A 335 24.33 7.25 -17.33
CA SER A 335 24.05 7.44 -15.92
C SER A 335 22.78 8.27 -15.74
N ASP A 336 21.71 7.65 -15.27
CA ASP A 336 20.67 8.35 -14.51
C ASP A 336 20.23 7.42 -13.37
N GLY A 337 20.33 7.97 -12.17
CA GLY A 337 20.23 7.25 -10.90
C GLY A 337 18.83 6.70 -10.66
N TRP A 338 18.82 5.47 -10.15
CA TRP A 338 17.69 4.92 -9.41
C TRP A 338 17.65 5.61 -8.04
N VAL A 339 16.50 6.20 -7.70
CA VAL A 339 16.13 6.66 -6.35
C VAL A 339 14.96 5.83 -5.90
#